data_AF-A0A1Q4ZKB3-F1
#
_entry.id   AF-A0A1Q4ZKB3-F1
#
_cell.length_a   1.000
_cell.length_b   1.000
_cell.length_c   1.000
_cell.angle_alpha   90.00
_cell.angle_beta   90.00
_cell.angle_gamma   90.00
#
_symmetry.space_group_name_H-M   'P 1'
#
loop_
_entity.id
_entity.type
_entity.pdbx_description
1 polymer ?
#
loop_
_entity_poly.entity_id
_entity_poly.type
_entity_poly.pdbx_seq_one_letter_code
_entity_poly.pdbx_strand_id
1 'polypeptide(L)' 'MEELERALDAGEWLRPADVAELLGVSKSTVVRMLNADPPGLRFRRKAGTGRHREVHPEDVRRQLAARRQVHGEQ' A
#
# COMPACT_ATOMS: atom_id res chain seq x y z
N MET A 1 -1.76 13.89 1.65
CA MET A 1 -1.54 13.08 0.42
C MET A 1 -0.15 13.31 -0.13
N GLU A 2 0.27 14.56 -0.36
CA GLU A 2 1.61 14.92 -0.85
C GLU A 2 2.78 14.35 -0.01
N GLU A 3 2.66 14.33 1.32
CA GLU A 3 3.66 13.71 2.21
C GLU A 3 3.76 12.18 2.05
N LEU A 4 2.63 11.51 1.79
CA LEU A 4 2.59 10.06 1.58
C LEU A 4 3.15 9.67 0.22
N GLU A 5 2.92 10.48 -0.81
CA GLU A 5 3.52 10.30 -2.13
C GLU A 5 5.03 10.50 -2.06
N ARG A 6 5.50 11.52 -1.33
CA ARG A 6 6.94 11.72 -1.11
C ARG A 6 7.59 10.55 -0.36
N ALA A 7 6.95 10.03 0.69
CA ALA A 7 7.43 8.85 1.41
C ALA A 7 7.45 7.61 0.49
N LEU A 8 6.41 7.45 -0.33
CA LEU A 8 6.36 6.39 -1.34
C LEU A 8 7.52 6.53 -2.31
N ASP A 9 7.80 7.72 -2.86
CA ASP A 9 8.88 7.97 -3.80
C ASP A 9 10.26 7.77 -3.19
N ALA A 10 10.44 8.13 -1.91
CA ALA A 10 11.64 7.82 -1.14
C ALA A 10 11.87 6.31 -0.88
N GLY A 11 10.90 5.45 -1.24
CA GLY A 11 10.99 4.02 -1.02
C GLY A 11 10.71 3.60 0.43
N GLU A 12 10.00 4.44 1.18
CA GLU A 12 9.59 4.11 2.54
C GLU A 12 8.49 3.05 2.54
N TRP A 13 8.53 2.19 3.56
CA TRP A 13 7.48 1.21 3.79
C TRP A 13 6.29 1.89 4.47
N LEU A 14 5.10 1.73 3.90
CA LEU A 14 3.92 2.49 4.31
C LEU A 14 2.99 1.66 5.19
N ARG A 15 2.26 2.30 6.10
CA ARG A 15 1.26 1.58 6.91
C ARG A 15 0.03 1.24 6.06
N PRO A 16 -0.73 0.19 6.39
CA PRO A 16 -1.94 -0.17 5.65
C PRO A 16 -2.99 0.95 5.56
N ALA A 17 -3.02 1.88 6.52
CA ALA A 17 -3.90 3.04 6.48
C ALA A 17 -3.44 4.05 5.42
N ASP A 18 -2.15 4.38 5.39
CA ASP A 18 -1.56 5.30 4.41
C ASP A 18 -1.71 4.76 2.98
N VAL A 19 -1.52 3.45 2.80
CA VAL A 19 -1.74 2.79 1.50
C VAL A 19 -3.20 2.85 1.08
N ALA A 20 -4.14 2.69 2.02
CA ALA A 20 -5.56 2.81 1.73
C ALA A 20 -5.94 4.21 1.24
N GLU A 21 -5.37 5.26 1.86
CA GLU A 21 -5.52 6.64 1.41
C GLU A 21 -4.95 6.85 0.00
N LEU A 22 -3.72 6.40 -0.27
CA LEU A 22 -3.10 6.52 -1.59
C LEU A 22 -3.89 5.80 -2.69
N LEU A 23 -4.37 4.58 -2.40
CA LEU A 23 -5.13 3.79 -3.35
C LEU A 23 -6.59 4.24 -3.49
N GLY A 24 -7.10 5.10 -2.60
CA GLY A 24 -8.51 5.47 -2.56
C GLY A 24 -9.43 4.29 -2.21
N VAL A 25 -9.04 3.45 -1.24
CA VAL A 25 -9.83 2.31 -0.75
C VAL A 25 -9.91 2.27 0.77
N SER A 26 -10.71 1.35 1.31
CA SER A 26 -10.73 1.11 2.76
C SER A 26 -9.46 0.41 3.24
N LYS A 27 -9.04 0.71 4.48
CA LYS A 27 -7.99 -0.05 5.19
C LYS A 27 -8.28 -1.55 5.24
N SER A 28 -9.54 -1.94 5.40
CA SER A 28 -9.96 -3.35 5.42
C SER A 28 -9.68 -4.04 4.08
N THR A 29 -9.81 -3.34 2.96
CA THR A 29 -9.43 -3.84 1.63
C THR A 29 -7.94 -4.16 1.58
N VAL A 30 -7.09 -3.23 2.04
CA VAL A 30 -5.63 -3.44 2.09
C VAL A 30 -5.29 -4.62 3.01
N VAL A 31 -5.92 -4.70 4.19
CA VAL A 31 -5.71 -5.84 5.12
C VAL A 31 -6.12 -7.17 4.49
N ARG A 32 -7.19 -7.22 3.69
CA ARG A 32 -7.57 -8.42 2.94
C ARG A 32 -6.51 -8.82 1.92
N MET A 33 -5.94 -7.86 1.18
CA MET A 33 -4.85 -8.13 0.24
C MET A 33 -3.61 -8.69 0.95
N LEU A 34 -3.30 -8.20 2.16
CA LEU A 34 -2.20 -8.69 2.98
C LEU A 34 -2.43 -10.09 3.57
N ASN A 35 -3.69 -10.49 3.73
CA ASN A 35 -4.09 -11.78 4.29
C ASN A 35 -4.45 -12.82 3.22
N ALA A 36 -4.39 -12.47 1.93
CA ALA A 36 -4.64 -13.41 0.84
C ALA A 36 -3.57 -14.50 0.77
N ASP A 37 -3.89 -15.62 0.12
CA ASP A 37 -2.96 -16.73 -0.12
C ASP A 37 -2.92 -17.09 -1.62
N PRO A 38 -1.84 -16.71 -2.35
CA PRO A 38 -0.69 -15.94 -1.87
C PRO A 38 -1.05 -14.46 -1.57
N PRO A 39 -0.24 -13.75 -0.76
CA PRO A 39 -0.49 -12.34 -0.44
C PRO A 39 -0.48 -11.47 -1.69
N GLY A 40 -1.50 -10.61 -1.84
CA GLY A 40 -1.59 -9.67 -2.96
C GLY A 40 -0.62 -8.48 -2.84
N LEU A 41 -0.01 -8.28 -1.67
CA LEU A 41 0.98 -7.24 -1.38
C LEU A 41 2.05 -7.81 -0.43
N ARG A 42 3.32 -7.52 -0.72
CA ARG A 42 4.43 -7.82 0.20
C ARG A 42 4.32 -6.95 1.44
N PHE A 43 4.60 -7.55 2.60
CA PHE A 43 4.62 -6.84 3.88
C PHE A 43 5.74 -7.32 4.80
N ARG A 44 6.11 -6.45 5.73
CA ARG A 44 6.98 -6.77 6.87
C ARG A 44 6.28 -6.39 8.16
N ARG A 45 6.72 -6.97 9.28
CA ARG A 45 6.32 -6.49 10.60
C ARG A 45 7.32 -5.44 11.06
N LYS A 46 6.83 -4.30 11.55
CA LYS A 46 7.68 -3.27 12.14
C LYS A 46 8.33 -3.81 13.41
N ALA A 47 9.65 -3.69 13.51
CA ALA A 47 10.39 -4.09 14.71
C ALA A 47 9.94 -3.25 15.93
N GLY A 48 9.90 -3.87 17.10
CA GLY A 48 9.58 -3.18 18.37
C GLY A 48 8.09 -3.01 18.68
N THR A 49 7.17 -3.15 17.73
CA THR A 49 5.72 -3.05 18.00
C THR A 49 4.97 -4.37 17.83
N GLY A 50 5.57 -5.38 17.18
CA GLY A 50 5.08 -6.76 17.03
C GLY A 50 3.77 -6.94 16.24
N ARG A 51 2.94 -5.90 16.15
CA ARG A 51 1.57 -5.92 15.63
C ARG A 51 1.41 -5.09 14.37
N HIS A 52 2.31 -4.15 14.10
CA HIS A 52 2.18 -3.26 12.95
C HIS A 52 2.82 -3.91 11.72
N ARG A 53 2.03 -4.00 10.64
CA ARG A 53 2.51 -4.37 9.31
C ARG A 53 2.81 -3.11 8.51
N GLU A 54 3.81 -3.18 7.67
CA GLU A 54 4.14 -2.16 6.68
C GLU A 54 4.16 -2.82 5.29
N VAL A 55 3.70 -2.09 4.29
CA VAL A 55 3.51 -2.55 2.90
C VAL A 55 4.68 -2.08 2.05
N HIS A 56 5.13 -2.95 1.16
CA HIS A 56 6.26 -2.65 0.28
C HIS A 56 5.91 -1.54 -0.73
N PRO A 57 6.75 -0.49 -0.87
CA PRO A 57 6.44 0.68 -1.72
C PRO A 57 6.26 0.32 -3.18
N GLU A 58 7.07 -0.59 -3.74
CA GLU A 58 6.89 -0.99 -5.14
C GLU A 58 5.52 -1.61 -5.43
N ASP A 59 4.95 -2.37 -4.49
CA ASP A 59 3.64 -2.99 -4.71
C ASP A 59 2.54 -1.93 -4.66
N VAL A 60 2.69 -0.92 -3.80
CA VAL A 60 1.81 0.26 -3.78
C VAL A 60 1.89 1.01 -5.12
N ARG A 61 3.09 1.24 -5.67
CA ARG A 61 3.27 1.87 -6.99
C ARG A 61 2.63 1.05 -8.11
N ARG A 62 2.80 -0.28 -8.10
CA ARG A 62 2.15 -1.17 -9.08
C ARG A 62 0.63 -1.08 -9.02
N GLN A 63 0.05 -1.05 -7.81
CA GLN A 63 -1.40 -0.90 -7.63
C GLN A 63 -1.90 0.47 -8.09
N LEU A 64 -1.17 1.55 -7.80
CA LEU A 64 -1.47 2.89 -8.31
C LEU A 64 -1.43 2.93 -9.84
N ALA A 65 -0.40 2.35 -10.45
CA ALA A 65 -0.28 2.27 -11.90
C ALA A 65 -1.42 1.46 -12.53
N ALA A 66 -1.74 0.30 -11.97
CA ALA A 66 -2.86 -0.53 -12.43
C ALA A 66 -4.20 0.22 -12.33
N ARG A 67 -4.43 0.97 -11.26
CA ARG A 67 -5.63 1.80 -11.09
C ARG A 67 -5.67 2.96 -12.08
N ARG A 68 -4.55 3.64 -12.31
CA ARG A 68 -4.45 4.69 -13.33
C ARG A 68 -4.73 4.14 -14.73
N GLN A 69 -4.30 2.92 -15.03
CA GLN A 69 -4.59 2.26 -16.30
C GLN A 69 -6.06 1.84 -16.44
N VAL A 70 -6.72 1.45 -15.34
CA VAL A 70 -8.15 1.11 -15.34
C VAL A 70 -9.05 2.36 -15.35
N HIS A 71 -8.56 3.47 -14.80
CA HIS A 71 -9.33 4.72 -14.63
C HIS A 71 -8.82 5.92 -15.46
N GLY A 72 -7.85 5.75 -16.35
CA GLY A 72 -7.39 6.76 -17.32
C GLY A 72 -7.16 6.11 -18.69
N GLU A 73 -7.67 6.61 -19.82
CA GLU A 73 -8.20 7.95 -20.13
C GLU A 73 -9.55 7.87 -20.89
N GLN A 74 -10.55 8.59 -20.38
CA GLN A 74 -11.41 9.50 -21.15
C GLN A 74 -11.18 10.90 -20.60
#